data_AF-A0A4P2R5C6-F1
#
_entry.id   AF-A0A4P2R5C6-F1
#
_cell.length_a   1.000
_cell.length_b   1.000
_cell.length_c   1.000
_cell.angle_alpha   90.00
_cell.angle_beta   90.00
_cell.angle_gamma   90.00
#
_symmetry.space_group_name_H-M   'P 1'
#
loop_
_entity.id
_entity.type
_entity.pdbx_description
1 polymer ?
#
loop_
_entity_poly.entity_id
_entity_poly.type
_entity_poly.pdbx_seq_one_letter_code
_entity_poly.pdbx_strand_id
1 'polypeptide(L)'
;MTTQHETLDIRIELAGLSSDVLQLNSLSGREAISQLFAFDVEVACPSEAAVDGQAFTGESVAIVFERDGVELRRIHGMVAEVQDRLATLLDHRAYRLRVVPRAHRLTLVETTEISMNKAVPELIKQKLELVGLSGSDVEFRLMGTYPSREFTVQYQETDFAFISRLAEHVGISFFFEHQDGQDTMVFTDDASGFKPAAGEAASVQFRERGETRDVFEIGATSRLVPSVYVARDYNYRQPMLDLTSEHVLPSGYAGGVIEFGGHYKTPAEGKVLAQIRAEERQATQLVYTGRSAVCGLGAGARSTLEGHPNLEGLELLFVEVEHHVTQPAGGWGGGEAPQRYVNAFRGIPAKNTYRPPRVTPIPRISGVVTGIVDAGPGGGGNDAQIDDQGRYMIRFLFDTGAAGGLTSRPVRMLQNHAGANYGTHFPLKPGTEVLIAFVNGDPDRPVIVGAAPNPLTPSPVNSANRSTHRIKTQGGIVFDLVDE
;
A
#
# COMPACT_ATOMS: atom_id res chain seq x y z
N MET A 1 -29.09 28.28 -35.25
CA MET A 1 -28.04 27.29 -34.95
C MET A 1 -28.65 26.31 -33.99
N THR A 2 -29.06 25.16 -34.51
CA THR A 2 -29.68 24.07 -33.75
C THR A 2 -28.62 23.50 -32.83
N THR A 3 -28.76 23.69 -31.52
CA THR A 3 -27.99 22.97 -30.50
C THR A 3 -28.27 21.48 -30.68
N GLN A 4 -27.40 20.77 -31.39
CA GLN A 4 -27.35 19.32 -31.30
C GLN A 4 -27.12 18.99 -29.83
N HIS A 5 -28.12 18.36 -29.20
CA HIS A 5 -27.96 17.76 -27.89
C HIS A 5 -27.00 16.58 -28.09
N GLU A 6 -25.70 16.83 -27.94
CA GLU A 6 -24.70 15.77 -27.91
C GLU A 6 -24.93 14.91 -26.68
N THR A 7 -25.18 13.63 -26.92
CA THR A 7 -25.47 12.63 -25.90
C THR A 7 -24.17 11.97 -25.48
N LEU A 8 -23.68 12.31 -24.29
CA LEU A 8 -22.75 11.43 -23.58
C LEU A 8 -23.52 10.16 -23.24
N ASP A 9 -23.02 8.99 -23.59
CA ASP A 9 -23.57 7.71 -23.15
C ASP A 9 -22.56 7.04 -22.22
N ILE A 10 -23.06 6.42 -21.15
CA ILE A 10 -22.22 5.68 -20.21
C ILE A 10 -22.87 4.34 -20.00
N ARG A 11 -22.19 3.29 -20.46
CA ARG A 11 -22.67 1.92 -20.38
C ARG A 11 -21.77 1.06 -19.51
N ILE A 12 -22.36 -0.02 -19.02
CA ILE A 12 -21.67 -1.06 -18.25
C ILE A 12 -21.61 -2.32 -19.10
N GLU A 13 -20.39 -2.78 -19.37
CA GLU A 13 -20.15 -4.05 -20.03
C GLU A 13 -19.77 -5.08 -18.95
N LEU A 14 -20.67 -6.00 -18.65
CA LEU A 14 -20.51 -7.03 -17.63
C LEU A 14 -20.55 -8.42 -18.28
N ALA A 15 -19.67 -9.32 -17.86
CA ALA A 15 -19.74 -10.71 -18.32
C ALA A 15 -21.11 -11.33 -17.95
N GLY A 16 -21.78 -11.93 -18.94
CA GLY A 16 -23.04 -12.65 -18.72
C GLY A 16 -24.34 -11.84 -18.89
N LEU A 17 -24.29 -10.53 -19.09
CA LEU A 17 -25.44 -9.71 -19.45
C LEU A 17 -25.12 -8.80 -20.64
N SER A 18 -26.07 -8.69 -21.57
CA SER A 18 -25.93 -7.70 -22.65
C SER A 18 -25.95 -6.29 -22.07
N SER A 19 -25.02 -5.44 -22.52
CA SER A 19 -24.97 -4.02 -22.17
C SER A 19 -26.27 -3.30 -22.55
N ASP A 20 -26.97 -3.78 -23.59
CA ASP A 20 -28.23 -3.18 -24.07
C ASP A 20 -29.40 -3.37 -23.08
N VAL A 21 -29.23 -4.28 -22.13
CA VAL A 21 -30.26 -4.63 -21.12
C VAL A 21 -30.03 -3.88 -19.80
N LEU A 22 -28.78 -3.50 -19.51
CA LEU A 22 -28.41 -2.79 -18.29
C LEU A 22 -28.40 -1.28 -18.53
N GLN A 23 -29.41 -0.60 -18.01
CA GLN A 23 -29.51 0.85 -18.03
C GLN A 23 -28.78 1.43 -16.81
N LEU A 24 -27.88 2.38 -17.04
CA LEU A 24 -27.22 3.13 -15.96
C LEU A 24 -28.18 4.16 -15.38
N ASN A 25 -28.27 4.26 -14.06
CA ASN A 25 -29.05 5.28 -13.37
C ASN A 25 -28.12 6.33 -12.74
N SER A 26 -27.13 5.87 -11.98
CA SER A 26 -26.17 6.74 -11.31
C SER A 26 -24.80 6.08 -11.24
N LEU A 27 -23.76 6.90 -11.24
CA LEU A 27 -22.39 6.45 -11.02
C LEU A 27 -21.70 7.46 -10.11
N SER A 28 -21.06 6.95 -9.06
CA SER A 28 -20.17 7.69 -8.19
C SER A 28 -18.88 6.90 -8.06
N GLY A 29 -17.73 7.50 -8.33
CA GLY A 29 -16.47 6.79 -8.19
C GLY A 29 -15.31 7.66 -7.80
N ARG A 30 -14.27 7.05 -7.25
CA ARG A 30 -13.06 7.73 -6.83
C ARG A 30 -11.84 6.93 -7.25
N GLU A 31 -10.89 7.65 -7.84
CA GLU A 31 -9.56 7.18 -8.19
C GLU A 31 -8.53 8.06 -7.49
N ALA A 32 -7.48 7.47 -6.92
CA ALA A 32 -6.41 8.23 -6.30
C ALA A 32 -5.07 7.49 -6.43
N ILE A 33 -3.98 8.25 -6.57
CA ILE A 33 -2.64 7.67 -6.56
C ILE A 33 -2.39 7.02 -5.19
N SER A 34 -1.86 5.81 -5.23
CA SER A 34 -1.58 4.92 -4.12
C SER A 34 -2.80 4.47 -3.33
N GLN A 35 -3.96 4.41 -3.98
CA GLN A 35 -5.18 3.80 -3.44
C GLN A 35 -5.87 2.96 -4.52
N LEU A 36 -6.63 1.94 -4.10
CA LEU A 36 -7.50 1.21 -5.01
C LEU A 36 -8.67 2.10 -5.42
N PHE A 37 -8.96 2.20 -6.72
CA PHE A 37 -10.17 2.89 -7.15
C PHE A 37 -11.43 2.13 -6.74
N ALA A 38 -12.54 2.84 -6.63
CA ALA A 38 -13.85 2.23 -6.42
C ALA A 38 -14.94 3.05 -7.11
N PHE A 39 -15.84 2.37 -7.81
CA PHE A 39 -17.03 2.95 -8.43
C PHE A 39 -18.27 2.25 -7.90
N ASP A 40 -19.20 3.02 -7.35
CA ASP A 40 -20.56 2.62 -7.03
C ASP A 40 -21.44 2.94 -8.24
N VAL A 41 -21.97 1.90 -8.87
CA VAL A 41 -22.74 1.99 -10.11
C VAL A 41 -24.14 1.45 -9.87
N GLU A 42 -25.16 2.28 -10.06
CA GLU A 42 -26.55 1.84 -10.02
C GLU A 42 -27.04 1.53 -11.43
N VAL A 43 -27.48 0.30 -11.63
CA VAL A 43 -28.02 -0.19 -12.91
C VAL A 43 -29.42 -0.76 -12.71
N ALA A 44 -30.25 -0.68 -13.75
CA ALA A 44 -31.56 -1.31 -13.81
C ALA A 44 -31.69 -2.14 -15.10
N CYS A 45 -32.41 -3.26 -15.02
CA CYS A 45 -32.81 -4.03 -16.18
C CYS A 45 -34.29 -4.44 -16.08
N PRO A 46 -34.95 -4.77 -17.20
CA PRO A 46 -36.28 -5.38 -17.19
C PRO A 46 -36.29 -6.66 -16.36
N SER A 47 -37.36 -6.87 -15.57
CA SER A 47 -37.46 -8.02 -14.66
C SER A 47 -37.27 -9.39 -15.34
N GLU A 48 -37.66 -9.51 -16.61
CA GLU A 48 -37.50 -10.74 -17.41
C GLU A 48 -36.05 -11.08 -17.74
N ALA A 49 -35.18 -10.07 -17.81
CA ALA A 49 -33.76 -10.23 -18.09
C ALA A 49 -32.91 -10.19 -16.81
N ALA A 50 -33.56 -10.13 -15.65
CA ALA A 50 -32.89 -9.99 -14.39
C ALA A 50 -32.30 -11.34 -13.93
N VAL A 51 -31.08 -11.30 -13.40
CA VAL A 51 -30.37 -12.50 -12.91
C VAL A 51 -30.22 -12.43 -11.39
N ASP A 52 -29.70 -13.50 -10.79
CA ASP A 52 -29.27 -13.45 -9.40
C ASP A 52 -28.08 -12.50 -9.26
N GLY A 53 -28.17 -11.51 -8.36
CA GLY A 53 -27.09 -10.57 -8.11
C GLY A 53 -25.78 -11.25 -7.69
N GLN A 54 -25.85 -12.43 -7.05
CA GLN A 54 -24.65 -13.20 -6.71
C GLN A 54 -23.83 -13.58 -7.95
N ALA A 55 -24.47 -13.73 -9.12
CA ALA A 55 -23.80 -14.07 -10.37
C ALA A 55 -22.85 -12.98 -10.88
N PHE A 56 -22.96 -11.73 -10.40
CA PHE A 56 -22.03 -10.66 -10.77
C PHE A 56 -20.79 -10.61 -9.89
N THR A 57 -20.83 -11.21 -8.69
CA THR A 57 -19.74 -11.03 -7.72
C THR A 57 -18.46 -11.70 -8.21
N GLY A 58 -17.38 -10.91 -8.32
CA GLY A 58 -16.08 -11.35 -8.83
C GLY A 58 -15.93 -11.27 -10.35
N GLU A 59 -17.01 -10.99 -11.09
CA GLU A 59 -16.98 -10.90 -12.55
C GLU A 59 -16.26 -9.65 -13.05
N SER A 60 -15.62 -9.78 -14.21
CA SER A 60 -14.98 -8.67 -14.91
C SER A 60 -16.03 -7.70 -15.44
N VAL A 61 -15.75 -6.41 -15.29
CA VAL A 61 -16.64 -5.33 -15.71
C VAL A 61 -15.85 -4.19 -16.33
N ALA A 62 -16.43 -3.54 -17.33
CA ALA A 62 -15.93 -2.29 -17.88
C ALA A 62 -16.99 -1.19 -17.83
N ILE A 63 -16.58 -0.01 -17.37
CA ILE A 63 -17.36 1.22 -17.45
C ILE A 63 -16.86 1.99 -18.69
N VAL A 64 -17.75 2.27 -19.62
CA VAL A 64 -17.39 2.88 -20.91
C VAL A 64 -18.07 4.23 -21.03
N PHE A 65 -17.27 5.27 -21.22
CA PHE A 65 -17.71 6.63 -21.51
C PHE A 65 -17.64 6.82 -23.02
N GLU A 66 -18.78 7.02 -23.66
CA GLU A 66 -18.89 7.23 -25.10
C GLU A 66 -19.56 8.59 -25.37
N ARG A 67 -19.12 9.28 -26.42
CA ARG A 67 -19.80 10.48 -26.91
C ARG A 67 -19.85 10.43 -28.42
N ASP A 68 -21.06 10.59 -28.97
CA ASP A 68 -21.31 10.60 -30.41
C ASP A 68 -20.68 9.40 -31.16
N GLY A 69 -20.72 8.20 -30.56
CA GLY A 69 -20.15 6.98 -31.14
C GLY A 69 -18.64 6.79 -30.91
N VAL A 70 -17.98 7.70 -30.20
CA VAL A 70 -16.54 7.64 -29.91
C VAL A 70 -16.30 7.33 -28.44
N GLU A 71 -15.60 6.23 -28.17
CA GLU A 71 -15.17 5.87 -26.81
C GLU A 71 -14.11 6.88 -26.31
N LEU A 72 -14.47 7.62 -25.26
CA LEU A 72 -13.60 8.63 -24.64
C LEU A 72 -12.72 8.03 -23.55
N ARG A 73 -13.28 7.10 -22.77
CA ARG A 73 -12.60 6.46 -21.65
C ARG A 73 -13.24 5.11 -21.35
N ARG A 74 -12.40 4.15 -20.97
CA ARG A 74 -12.82 2.86 -20.45
C ARG A 74 -12.11 2.57 -19.13
N ILE A 75 -12.86 2.06 -18.17
CA ILE A 75 -12.37 1.70 -16.84
C ILE A 75 -12.67 0.22 -16.64
N HIS A 76 -11.62 -0.58 -16.58
CA HIS A 76 -11.69 -2.01 -16.32
C HIS A 76 -11.63 -2.29 -14.82
N GLY A 77 -12.33 -3.32 -14.36
CA GLY A 77 -12.23 -3.80 -12.99
C GLY A 77 -13.00 -5.10 -12.79
N MET A 78 -13.33 -5.38 -11.54
CA MET A 78 -14.18 -6.49 -11.13
C MET A 78 -15.25 -6.01 -10.16
N VAL A 79 -16.37 -6.71 -10.09
CA VAL A 79 -17.44 -6.42 -9.12
C VAL A 79 -17.07 -7.05 -7.77
N ALA A 80 -16.84 -6.23 -6.74
CA ALA A 80 -16.54 -6.70 -5.38
C ALA A 80 -17.79 -6.88 -4.51
N GLU A 81 -18.83 -6.09 -4.76
CA GLU A 81 -20.06 -6.13 -3.97
C GLU A 81 -21.26 -5.86 -4.88
N VAL A 82 -22.35 -6.56 -4.62
CA VAL A 82 -23.63 -6.39 -5.30
C VAL A 82 -24.71 -6.20 -4.25
N GLN A 83 -25.39 -5.07 -4.32
CA GLN A 83 -26.63 -4.86 -3.60
C GLN A 83 -27.79 -4.96 -4.59
N ASP A 84 -28.49 -6.09 -4.55
CA ASP A 84 -29.77 -6.25 -5.22
C ASP A 84 -30.85 -5.48 -4.45
N ARG A 85 -31.50 -4.53 -5.11
CA ARG A 85 -32.54 -3.71 -4.48
C ARG A 85 -33.83 -4.49 -4.24
N LEU A 86 -34.00 -5.66 -4.87
CA LEU A 86 -35.15 -6.55 -4.75
C LEU A 86 -36.50 -5.82 -4.89
N ALA A 87 -36.53 -4.75 -5.69
CA ALA A 87 -37.73 -3.95 -5.88
C ALA A 87 -38.77 -4.79 -6.65
N THR A 88 -39.96 -4.94 -6.07
CA THR A 88 -41.02 -5.81 -6.62
C THR A 88 -42.19 -5.03 -7.23
N LEU A 89 -42.21 -3.71 -7.07
CA LEU A 89 -43.34 -2.86 -7.49
C LEU A 89 -43.23 -2.36 -8.93
N LEU A 90 -42.12 -2.62 -9.59
CA LEU A 90 -41.78 -2.06 -10.90
C LEU A 90 -41.35 -3.20 -11.83
N ASP A 91 -41.60 -3.05 -13.13
CA ASP A 91 -41.25 -4.06 -14.15
C ASP A 91 -39.73 -4.14 -14.41
N HIS A 92 -38.92 -3.65 -13.47
CA HIS A 92 -37.47 -3.58 -13.54
C HIS A 92 -36.85 -4.02 -12.21
N ARG A 93 -35.70 -4.67 -12.28
CA ARG A 93 -34.85 -4.98 -11.13
C ARG A 93 -33.62 -4.08 -11.17
N ALA A 94 -33.25 -3.54 -10.01
CA ALA A 94 -32.13 -2.62 -9.87
C ALA A 94 -31.04 -3.20 -8.98
N TYR A 95 -29.79 -2.95 -9.34
CA TYR A 95 -28.60 -3.37 -8.62
C TYR A 95 -27.71 -2.16 -8.35
N ARG A 96 -27.03 -2.15 -7.21
CA ARG A 96 -25.86 -1.32 -6.99
C ARG A 96 -24.63 -2.22 -7.01
N LEU A 97 -23.72 -1.96 -7.94
CA LEU A 97 -22.49 -2.70 -8.15
C LEU A 97 -21.31 -1.88 -7.62
N ARG A 98 -20.47 -2.46 -6.77
CA ARG A 98 -19.20 -1.87 -6.36
C ARG A 98 -18.09 -2.42 -7.22
N VAL A 99 -17.62 -1.63 -8.18
CA VAL A 99 -16.54 -1.96 -9.10
C VAL A 99 -15.19 -1.50 -8.54
N VAL A 100 -14.21 -2.40 -8.52
CA VAL A 100 -12.86 -2.19 -7.95
C VAL A 100 -11.80 -2.78 -8.88
N PRO A 101 -10.50 -2.43 -8.75
CA PRO A 101 -9.45 -3.10 -9.51
C PRO A 101 -9.32 -4.57 -9.12
N ARG A 102 -8.75 -5.39 -10.01
CA ARG A 102 -8.41 -6.80 -9.68
C ARG A 102 -7.44 -6.90 -8.50
N ALA A 103 -6.61 -5.88 -8.29
CA ALA A 103 -5.72 -5.75 -7.13
C ALA A 103 -6.45 -5.72 -5.77
N HIS A 104 -7.78 -5.49 -5.75
CA HIS A 104 -8.58 -5.58 -4.53
C HIS A 104 -8.54 -6.96 -3.87
N ARG A 105 -8.20 -8.04 -4.61
CA ARG A 105 -7.97 -9.38 -4.05
C ARG A 105 -6.90 -9.40 -2.96
N LEU A 106 -5.92 -8.49 -3.00
CA LEU A 106 -4.90 -8.34 -1.96
C LEU A 106 -5.49 -7.94 -0.60
N THR A 107 -6.69 -7.37 -0.57
CA THR A 107 -7.38 -7.02 0.68
C THR A 107 -8.05 -8.21 1.36
N LEU A 108 -8.22 -9.33 0.63
CA LEU A 108 -8.88 -10.55 1.10
C LEU A 108 -7.90 -11.53 1.76
N VAL A 109 -6.59 -11.29 1.65
CA VAL A 109 -5.54 -12.14 2.21
C VAL A 109 -4.93 -11.41 3.39
N GLU A 110 -5.04 -11.99 4.58
CA GLU A 110 -4.37 -11.54 5.80
C GLU A 110 -3.46 -12.67 6.32
N THR A 111 -2.19 -12.37 6.54
CA THR A 111 -1.20 -13.38 6.90
C THR A 111 -0.12 -12.82 7.83
N THR A 112 0.69 -13.72 8.38
CA THR A 112 1.90 -13.35 9.12
C THR A 112 3.08 -14.13 8.58
N GLU A 113 3.91 -13.48 7.76
CA GLU A 113 4.94 -14.14 6.96
C GLU A 113 6.27 -13.40 7.07
N ILE A 114 7.37 -14.16 7.14
CA ILE A 114 8.72 -13.63 7.08
C ILE A 114 9.29 -13.77 5.67
N SER A 115 9.73 -12.65 5.10
CA SER A 115 10.45 -12.61 3.83
C SER A 115 11.92 -12.25 4.03
N MET A 116 12.79 -13.08 3.45
CA MET A 116 14.24 -13.00 3.59
C MET A 116 14.90 -12.51 2.30
N ASN A 117 15.83 -11.56 2.43
CA ASN A 117 16.71 -11.09 1.35
C ASN A 117 15.98 -10.61 0.08
N LYS A 118 14.87 -9.87 0.23
CA LYS A 118 14.12 -9.32 -0.91
C LYS A 118 14.10 -7.81 -0.91
N ALA A 119 14.22 -7.21 -2.08
CA ALA A 119 13.96 -5.78 -2.26
C ALA A 119 12.46 -5.49 -2.20
N VAL A 120 12.08 -4.25 -1.91
CA VAL A 120 10.65 -3.86 -1.82
C VAL A 120 9.88 -4.16 -3.14
N PRO A 121 10.38 -3.82 -4.34
CA PRO A 121 9.69 -4.18 -5.58
C PRO A 121 9.50 -5.69 -5.78
N GLU A 122 10.45 -6.51 -5.30
CA GLU A 122 10.34 -7.98 -5.37
C GLU A 122 9.26 -8.52 -4.43
N LEU A 123 9.14 -7.95 -3.23
CA LEU A 123 8.07 -8.28 -2.28
C LEU A 123 6.70 -7.92 -2.84
N ILE A 124 6.57 -6.71 -3.42
CA ILE A 124 5.34 -6.25 -4.07
C ILE A 124 4.95 -7.22 -5.19
N LYS A 125 5.89 -7.55 -6.07
CA LYS A 125 5.67 -8.48 -7.18
C LYS A 125 5.22 -9.86 -6.68
N GLN A 126 5.89 -10.42 -5.67
CA GLN A 126 5.52 -11.71 -5.09
C GLN A 126 4.06 -11.71 -4.60
N LYS A 127 3.64 -10.68 -3.86
CA LYS A 127 2.27 -10.62 -3.32
C LYS A 127 1.22 -10.46 -4.43
N LEU A 128 1.52 -9.70 -5.48
CA LEU A 128 0.65 -9.58 -6.65
C LEU A 128 0.47 -10.93 -7.37
N GLU A 129 1.56 -11.68 -7.54
CA GLU A 129 1.52 -13.00 -8.18
C GLU A 129 0.65 -14.00 -7.40
N LEU A 130 0.63 -13.94 -6.06
CA LEU A 130 -0.20 -14.82 -5.22
C LEU A 130 -1.71 -14.63 -5.44
N VAL A 131 -2.14 -13.43 -5.85
CA VAL A 131 -3.55 -13.14 -6.19
C VAL A 131 -3.83 -13.21 -7.70
N GLY A 132 -2.88 -13.76 -8.47
CA GLY A 132 -3.01 -13.99 -9.90
C GLY A 132 -2.75 -12.77 -10.77
N LEU A 133 -2.05 -11.75 -10.27
CA LEU A 133 -1.65 -10.56 -11.05
C LEU A 133 -0.19 -10.67 -11.48
N SER A 134 0.05 -10.78 -12.78
CA SER A 134 1.41 -10.95 -13.34
C SER A 134 1.50 -10.47 -14.79
N GLY A 135 2.72 -10.41 -15.34
CA GLY A 135 2.91 -10.03 -16.74
C GLY A 135 2.36 -8.63 -17.05
N SER A 136 1.40 -8.53 -17.98
CA SER A 136 0.79 -7.26 -18.39
C SER A 136 -0.07 -6.60 -17.30
N ASP A 137 -0.45 -7.32 -16.24
CA ASP A 137 -1.27 -6.79 -15.15
C ASP A 137 -0.51 -5.79 -14.27
N VAL A 138 0.83 -5.81 -14.31
CA VAL A 138 1.68 -5.02 -13.41
C VAL A 138 2.85 -4.43 -14.18
N GLU A 139 3.08 -3.13 -14.01
CA GLU A 139 4.22 -2.44 -14.61
C GLU A 139 5.04 -1.70 -13.55
N PHE A 140 6.37 -1.88 -13.56
CA PHE A 140 7.28 -1.13 -12.70
C PHE A 140 8.07 -0.10 -13.51
N ARG A 141 7.73 1.17 -13.35
CA ARG A 141 8.41 2.34 -13.93
C ARG A 141 9.28 3.02 -12.87
N LEU A 142 10.27 2.28 -12.37
CA LEU A 142 11.13 2.69 -11.27
C LEU A 142 12.49 3.18 -11.78
N MET A 143 12.91 4.36 -11.36
CA MET A 143 14.23 4.94 -11.64
C MET A 143 15.20 4.76 -10.46
N GLY A 144 14.68 4.53 -9.25
CA GLY A 144 15.45 4.31 -8.04
C GLY A 144 16.06 2.91 -7.95
N THR A 145 17.09 2.78 -7.11
CA THR A 145 17.66 1.48 -6.73
C THR A 145 17.18 1.09 -5.33
N TYR A 146 16.68 -0.13 -5.19
CA TYR A 146 16.09 -0.62 -3.94
C TYR A 146 16.97 -1.73 -3.36
N PRO A 147 17.64 -1.50 -2.20
CA PRO A 147 18.49 -2.53 -1.62
C PRO A 147 17.65 -3.70 -1.12
N SER A 148 18.23 -4.90 -1.22
CA SER A 148 17.64 -6.10 -0.62
C SER A 148 17.56 -5.97 0.90
N ARG A 149 16.38 -6.28 1.46
CA ARG A 149 16.14 -6.32 2.90
C ARG A 149 16.37 -7.73 3.40
N GLU A 150 17.33 -7.87 4.30
CA GLU A 150 17.72 -9.13 4.93
C GLU A 150 16.54 -9.84 5.61
N PHE A 151 15.61 -9.08 6.19
CA PHE A 151 14.49 -9.59 6.98
C PHE A 151 13.35 -8.57 6.96
N THR A 152 12.19 -8.95 6.43
CA THR A 152 10.96 -8.14 6.42
C THR A 152 9.79 -9.01 6.83
N VAL A 153 8.99 -8.55 7.79
CA VAL A 153 7.86 -9.27 8.35
C VAL A 153 6.56 -8.60 7.93
N GLN A 154 5.66 -9.36 7.34
CA GLN A 154 4.23 -9.03 7.29
C GLN A 154 3.60 -9.52 8.58
N TYR A 155 2.96 -8.65 9.35
CA TYR A 155 2.44 -9.02 10.68
C TYR A 155 1.01 -8.56 10.87
N GLN A 156 0.07 -9.53 10.85
CA GLN A 156 -1.37 -9.30 11.09
C GLN A 156 -1.92 -8.15 10.24
N GLU A 157 -1.59 -8.17 8.96
CA GLU A 157 -2.01 -7.15 8.01
C GLU A 157 -2.32 -7.82 6.67
N THR A 158 -3.20 -7.18 5.89
CA THR A 158 -3.54 -7.68 4.56
C THR A 158 -2.35 -7.57 3.61
N ASP A 159 -2.31 -8.38 2.55
CA ASP A 159 -1.28 -8.24 1.52
C ASP A 159 -1.29 -6.83 0.90
N PHE A 160 -2.47 -6.21 0.78
CA PHE A 160 -2.58 -4.82 0.32
C PHE A 160 -1.96 -3.82 1.30
N ALA A 161 -2.21 -3.96 2.60
CA ALA A 161 -1.59 -3.11 3.62
C ALA A 161 -0.06 -3.29 3.63
N PHE A 162 0.41 -4.53 3.52
CA PHE A 162 1.84 -4.84 3.47
C PHE A 162 2.55 -4.16 2.29
N ILE A 163 2.04 -4.30 1.06
CA ILE A 163 2.66 -3.65 -0.09
C ILE A 163 2.53 -2.13 -0.02
N SER A 164 1.40 -1.61 0.47
CA SER A 164 1.15 -0.17 0.56
C SER A 164 2.12 0.49 1.53
N ARG A 165 2.27 -0.03 2.76
CA ARG A 165 3.20 0.55 3.74
C ARG A 165 4.66 0.47 3.28
N LEU A 166 5.04 -0.59 2.57
CA LEU A 166 6.39 -0.74 2.04
C LEU A 166 6.65 0.26 0.92
N ALA A 167 5.73 0.39 -0.03
CA ALA A 167 5.78 1.38 -1.10
C ALA A 167 5.82 2.81 -0.55
N GLU A 168 4.94 3.13 0.41
CA GLU A 168 4.94 4.39 1.15
C GLU A 168 6.27 4.69 1.84
N HIS A 169 6.88 3.66 2.45
CA HIS A 169 8.14 3.79 3.15
C HIS A 169 9.31 4.10 2.20
N VAL A 170 9.34 3.51 1.00
CA VAL A 170 10.42 3.75 0.01
C VAL A 170 10.05 4.77 -1.07
N GLY A 171 8.90 5.44 -0.95
CA GLY A 171 8.49 6.51 -1.86
C GLY A 171 7.98 6.04 -3.23
N ILE A 172 7.58 4.77 -3.35
CA ILE A 172 6.94 4.23 -4.56
C ILE A 172 5.45 4.57 -4.51
N SER A 173 4.96 5.24 -5.56
CA SER A 173 3.54 5.44 -5.82
C SER A 173 2.99 4.33 -6.70
N PHE A 174 1.68 4.11 -6.68
CA PHE A 174 1.01 3.29 -7.69
C PHE A 174 -0.28 3.92 -8.20
N PHE A 175 -0.72 3.54 -9.39
CA PHE A 175 -1.98 3.96 -10.00
C PHE A 175 -2.44 2.91 -11.02
N PHE A 176 -3.57 3.14 -11.67
CA PHE A 176 -4.15 2.20 -12.62
C PHE A 176 -4.22 2.80 -14.03
N GLU A 177 -3.76 2.05 -15.01
CA GLU A 177 -3.98 2.33 -16.43
C GLU A 177 -4.93 1.28 -17.00
N HIS A 178 -5.83 1.70 -17.90
CA HIS A 178 -6.85 0.83 -18.50
C HIS A 178 -6.60 0.72 -20.00
N GLN A 179 -6.03 -0.40 -20.43
CA GLN A 179 -5.67 -0.66 -21.83
C GLN A 179 -5.85 -2.16 -22.12
N ASP A 180 -6.04 -2.51 -23.40
CA ASP A 180 -6.09 -3.90 -23.88
C ASP A 180 -7.05 -4.83 -23.12
N GLY A 181 -8.16 -4.28 -22.60
CA GLY A 181 -9.18 -5.08 -21.91
C GLY A 181 -8.93 -5.30 -20.42
N GLN A 182 -7.94 -4.65 -19.81
CA GLN A 182 -7.54 -4.91 -18.42
C GLN A 182 -7.17 -3.64 -17.63
N ASP A 183 -7.27 -3.71 -16.30
CA ASP A 183 -6.67 -2.75 -15.37
C ASP A 183 -5.24 -3.18 -15.02
N THR A 184 -4.26 -2.37 -15.42
CA THR A 184 -2.84 -2.56 -15.14
C THR A 184 -2.43 -1.69 -13.96
N MET A 185 -1.88 -2.31 -12.90
CA MET A 185 -1.35 -1.61 -11.74
C MET A 185 0.08 -1.16 -12.02
N VAL A 186 0.28 0.16 -12.11
CA VAL A 186 1.58 0.77 -12.43
C VAL A 186 2.23 1.30 -11.17
N PHE A 187 3.48 0.91 -10.92
CA PHE A 187 4.31 1.43 -9.82
C PHE A 187 5.36 2.40 -10.36
N THR A 188 5.52 3.56 -9.73
CA THR A 188 6.55 4.54 -10.10
C THR A 188 7.08 5.33 -8.91
N ASP A 189 8.32 5.79 -9.00
CA ASP A 189 9.02 6.59 -8.00
C ASP A 189 9.52 7.94 -8.54
N ASP A 190 9.10 8.32 -9.75
CA ASP A 190 9.58 9.52 -10.43
C ASP A 190 8.46 10.17 -11.26
N ALA A 191 8.55 11.50 -11.45
CA ALA A 191 7.58 12.25 -12.24
C ALA A 191 7.43 11.74 -13.68
N SER A 192 8.51 11.21 -14.28
CA SER A 192 8.51 10.67 -15.64
C SER A 192 7.68 9.39 -15.81
N GLY A 193 7.40 8.66 -14.72
CA GLY A 193 6.59 7.45 -14.78
C GLY A 193 5.09 7.71 -14.96
N PHE A 194 4.64 8.93 -14.68
CA PHE A 194 3.28 9.38 -14.99
C PHE A 194 3.21 9.82 -16.46
N LYS A 195 2.28 9.25 -17.23
CA LYS A 195 2.14 9.57 -18.66
C LYS A 195 1.09 10.68 -18.87
N PRO A 196 1.17 11.44 -19.99
CA PRO A 196 0.05 12.28 -20.40
C PRO A 196 -1.23 11.44 -20.53
N ALA A 197 -2.37 12.04 -20.18
CA ALA A 197 -3.67 11.43 -20.42
C ALA A 197 -3.88 11.16 -21.92
N ALA A 198 -4.75 10.21 -22.24
CA ALA A 198 -5.08 9.89 -23.63
C ALA A 198 -6.11 10.87 -24.21
N GLY A 199 -6.09 11.03 -25.54
CA GLY A 199 -7.13 11.76 -26.28
C GLY A 199 -7.32 13.21 -25.83
N GLU A 200 -8.58 13.64 -25.72
CA GLU A 200 -8.96 15.01 -25.33
C GLU A 200 -8.53 15.38 -23.91
N ALA A 201 -8.23 14.40 -23.05
CA ALA A 201 -7.78 14.69 -21.69
C ALA A 201 -6.30 15.11 -21.64
N ALA A 202 -5.50 14.92 -22.69
CA ALA A 202 -4.09 15.33 -22.69
C ALA A 202 -3.92 16.86 -22.56
N SER A 203 -4.84 17.62 -23.15
CA SER A 203 -4.89 19.08 -23.13
C SER A 203 -6.33 19.51 -22.87
N VAL A 204 -6.57 20.03 -21.67
CA VAL A 204 -7.90 20.41 -21.20
C VAL A 204 -8.08 21.91 -21.25
N GLN A 205 -9.18 22.36 -21.84
CA GLN A 205 -9.50 23.78 -21.90
C GLN A 205 -10.14 24.23 -20.59
N PHE A 206 -9.94 25.50 -20.24
CA PHE A 206 -10.61 26.17 -19.13
C PHE A 206 -11.70 27.11 -19.65
N ARG A 207 -12.94 26.91 -19.20
CA ARG A 207 -14.09 27.76 -19.54
C ARG A 207 -15.00 27.95 -18.31
N GLU A 208 -14.86 29.08 -17.63
CA GLU A 208 -15.58 29.43 -16.39
C GLU A 208 -17.12 29.36 -16.54
N ARG A 209 -17.65 29.63 -17.74
CA ARG A 209 -19.11 29.64 -18.02
C ARG A 209 -19.71 28.28 -18.39
N GLY A 210 -19.06 27.18 -18.01
CA GLY A 210 -19.69 25.86 -18.02
C GLY A 210 -20.11 25.36 -19.40
N GLU A 211 -19.33 25.69 -20.43
CA GLU A 211 -19.38 24.90 -21.67
C GLU A 211 -19.09 23.44 -21.28
N THR A 212 -19.96 22.54 -21.73
CA THR A 212 -20.22 21.24 -21.09
C THR A 212 -19.09 20.21 -21.23
N ARG A 213 -17.89 20.62 -21.63
CA ARG A 213 -16.77 19.74 -22.00
C ARG A 213 -15.45 20.05 -21.29
N ASP A 214 -15.38 21.11 -20.52
CA ASP A 214 -14.10 21.70 -20.10
C ASP A 214 -13.91 21.66 -18.58
N VAL A 215 -12.72 22.09 -18.15
CA VAL A 215 -12.51 22.51 -16.76
C VAL A 215 -13.24 23.85 -16.58
N PHE A 216 -14.18 23.91 -15.65
CA PHE A 216 -14.97 25.12 -15.42
C PHE A 216 -14.76 25.73 -14.03
N GLU A 217 -14.09 25.01 -13.13
CA GLU A 217 -13.68 25.50 -11.81
C GLU A 217 -12.27 25.03 -11.52
N ILE A 218 -11.40 25.94 -11.07
CA ILE A 218 -10.08 25.61 -10.56
C ILE A 218 -9.66 26.62 -9.50
N GLY A 219 -9.09 26.12 -8.40
CA GLY A 219 -8.53 26.91 -7.32
C GLY A 219 -7.18 26.35 -6.90
N ALA A 220 -6.28 27.23 -6.46
CA ALA A 220 -4.97 26.87 -5.95
C ALA A 220 -4.91 27.10 -4.44
N THR A 221 -4.45 26.09 -3.69
CA THR A 221 -4.19 26.18 -2.26
C THR A 221 -2.70 26.04 -2.01
N SER A 222 -2.11 27.04 -1.38
CA SER A 222 -0.72 27.03 -0.92
C SER A 222 -0.66 26.80 0.60
N ARG A 223 0.23 25.92 1.06
CA ARG A 223 0.40 25.58 2.47
C ARG A 223 1.85 25.75 2.93
N LEU A 224 2.04 26.06 4.20
CA LEU A 224 3.36 26.03 4.83
C LEU A 224 3.83 24.58 4.98
N VAL A 225 5.09 24.33 4.62
CA VAL A 225 5.77 23.04 4.82
C VAL A 225 7.12 23.25 5.52
N PRO A 226 7.61 22.26 6.30
CA PRO A 226 8.90 22.34 6.98
C PRO A 226 10.07 22.56 5.99
N SER A 227 11.11 23.27 6.42
CA SER A 227 12.29 23.55 5.57
C SER A 227 13.35 22.44 5.60
N VAL A 228 13.31 21.53 6.57
CA VAL A 228 14.26 20.41 6.64
C VAL A 228 13.61 19.15 7.17
N TYR A 229 14.02 18.01 6.61
CA TYR A 229 13.73 16.69 7.14
C TYR A 229 15.02 16.01 7.58
N VAL A 230 15.03 15.44 8.78
CA VAL A 230 16.17 14.72 9.33
C VAL A 230 15.74 13.30 9.66
N ALA A 231 16.35 12.32 9.01
CA ALA A 231 16.23 10.91 9.33
C ALA A 231 17.38 10.50 10.27
N ARG A 232 17.07 9.74 11.32
CA ARG A 232 18.04 9.21 12.28
C ARG A 232 17.79 7.73 12.57
N ASP A 233 18.85 6.96 12.76
CA ASP A 233 18.74 5.59 13.31
C ASP A 233 20.00 5.18 14.07
N TYR A 234 20.00 3.94 14.58
CA TYR A 234 21.11 3.29 15.24
C TYR A 234 21.27 1.85 14.73
N ASN A 235 22.48 1.54 14.25
CA ASN A 235 22.85 0.18 13.83
C ASN A 235 23.86 -0.42 14.81
N TYR A 236 23.44 -1.39 15.61
CA TYR A 236 24.32 -2.05 16.58
C TYR A 236 25.50 -2.80 15.94
N ARG A 237 25.43 -3.15 14.65
CA ARG A 237 26.55 -3.79 13.93
C ARG A 237 27.67 -2.79 13.62
N GLN A 238 27.35 -1.50 13.57
CA GLN A 238 28.27 -0.38 13.30
C GLN A 238 27.95 0.77 14.26
N PRO A 239 28.18 0.61 15.58
CA PRO A 239 27.62 1.50 16.60
C PRO A 239 28.19 2.93 16.57
N MET A 240 29.35 3.12 15.93
CA MET A 240 30.01 4.43 15.77
C MET A 240 29.67 5.12 14.44
N LEU A 241 28.95 4.45 13.53
CA LEU A 241 28.55 5.03 12.26
C LEU A 241 27.41 6.03 12.50
N ASP A 242 27.61 7.28 12.11
CA ASP A 242 26.55 8.28 12.17
C ASP A 242 25.52 8.02 11.07
N LEU A 243 24.34 7.57 11.50
CA LEU A 243 23.15 7.40 10.69
C LEU A 243 22.23 8.59 10.90
N THR A 244 22.77 9.80 10.83
CA THR A 244 21.98 11.04 10.73
C THR A 244 22.08 11.54 9.30
N SER A 245 20.95 11.79 8.68
CA SER A 245 20.89 12.31 7.31
C SER A 245 19.77 13.32 7.20
N GLU A 246 20.00 14.37 6.42
CA GLU A 246 19.02 15.44 6.26
C GLU A 246 18.79 15.79 4.80
N HIS A 247 17.62 16.37 4.54
CA HIS A 247 17.26 16.98 3.27
C HIS A 247 16.62 18.33 3.53
N VAL A 248 17.27 19.39 3.01
CA VAL A 248 16.75 20.75 3.06
C VAL A 248 15.79 20.93 1.89
N LEU A 249 14.59 21.41 2.16
CA LEU A 249 13.59 21.78 1.17
C LEU A 249 13.65 23.30 0.96
N PRO A 250 14.23 23.82 -0.14
CA PRO A 250 14.39 25.25 -0.34
C PRO A 250 13.05 26.01 -0.43
N SER A 251 11.98 25.33 -0.82
CA SER A 251 10.63 25.90 -0.84
C SER A 251 9.94 25.88 0.52
N GLY A 252 10.52 25.23 1.53
CA GLY A 252 9.97 25.20 2.88
C GLY A 252 10.18 26.52 3.62
N TYR A 253 9.35 26.74 4.64
CA TYR A 253 9.26 28.05 5.30
C TYR A 253 10.06 28.12 6.59
N ALA A 254 9.81 27.18 7.51
CA ALA A 254 10.44 27.20 8.83
C ALA A 254 10.46 25.81 9.48
N GLY A 255 11.40 25.63 10.40
CA GLY A 255 11.49 24.45 11.25
C GLY A 255 11.90 23.18 10.50
N GLY A 256 11.94 22.09 11.25
CA GLY A 256 12.31 20.79 10.72
C GLY A 256 11.57 19.65 11.39
N VAL A 257 11.50 18.52 10.70
CA VAL A 257 11.01 17.26 11.25
C VAL A 257 12.20 16.34 11.46
N ILE A 258 12.33 15.81 12.68
CA ILE A 258 13.36 14.81 13.01
C ILE A 258 12.63 13.50 13.28
N GLU A 259 12.92 12.48 12.47
CA GLU A 259 12.37 11.14 12.62
C GLU A 259 13.48 10.16 13.03
N PHE A 260 13.22 9.37 14.07
CA PHE A 260 14.11 8.30 14.53
C PHE A 260 13.48 6.94 14.27
N GLY A 261 14.25 5.98 13.75
CA GLY A 261 13.80 4.60 13.55
C GLY A 261 13.34 4.28 12.13
N GLY A 262 13.94 4.92 11.11
CA GLY A 262 13.66 4.64 9.69
C GLY A 262 14.19 3.29 9.18
N HIS A 263 14.87 2.52 10.03
CA HIS A 263 15.41 1.18 9.81
C HIS A 263 16.33 1.04 8.58
N TYR A 264 17.08 2.08 8.25
CA TYR A 264 18.11 2.05 7.22
C TYR A 264 19.47 1.68 7.80
N LYS A 265 20.35 1.10 6.97
CA LYS A 265 21.64 0.55 7.41
C LYS A 265 22.82 1.45 7.09
N THR A 266 22.67 2.37 6.14
CA THR A 266 23.76 3.20 5.62
C THR A 266 23.35 4.69 5.54
N PRO A 267 24.30 5.64 5.63
CA PRO A 267 23.99 7.07 5.44
C PRO A 267 23.41 7.38 4.06
N ALA A 268 23.77 6.60 3.03
CA ALA A 268 23.21 6.75 1.69
C ALA A 268 21.70 6.45 1.66
N GLU A 269 21.27 5.35 2.28
CA GLU A 269 19.84 5.04 2.46
C GLU A 269 19.13 6.10 3.30
N GLY A 270 19.77 6.60 4.37
CA GLY A 270 19.23 7.67 5.21
C GLY A 270 18.99 8.97 4.44
N LYS A 271 19.90 9.34 3.52
CA LYS A 271 19.75 10.50 2.64
C LYS A 271 18.57 10.34 1.68
N VAL A 272 18.42 9.15 1.10
CA VAL A 272 17.28 8.84 0.22
C VAL A 272 15.96 8.93 0.99
N LEU A 273 15.88 8.37 2.19
CA LEU A 273 14.68 8.48 3.03
C LEU A 273 14.38 9.94 3.41
N ALA A 274 15.39 10.71 3.84
CA ALA A 274 15.18 12.13 4.15
C ALA A 274 14.64 12.93 2.94
N GLN A 275 15.15 12.65 1.74
CA GLN A 275 14.66 13.23 0.49
C GLN A 275 13.21 12.84 0.21
N ILE A 276 12.87 11.54 0.24
CA ILE A 276 11.50 11.06 0.02
C ILE A 276 10.51 11.77 0.97
N ARG A 277 10.90 11.93 2.23
CA ARG A 277 10.03 12.58 3.24
C ARG A 277 9.89 14.08 3.03
N ALA A 278 10.93 14.74 2.54
CA ALA A 278 10.84 16.15 2.15
C ALA A 278 9.93 16.33 0.92
N GLU A 279 10.08 15.48 -0.10
CA GLU A 279 9.25 15.47 -1.32
C GLU A 279 7.77 15.16 -1.01
N GLU A 280 7.49 14.21 -0.10
CA GLU A 280 6.14 13.91 0.42
C GLU A 280 5.44 15.17 0.96
N ARG A 281 6.17 16.00 1.70
CA ARG A 281 5.62 17.28 2.22
C ARG A 281 5.52 18.32 1.12
N GLN A 282 6.51 18.43 0.24
CA GLN A 282 6.51 19.37 -0.87
C GLN A 282 5.31 19.15 -1.80
N ALA A 283 4.91 17.90 -2.04
CA ALA A 283 3.73 17.57 -2.84
C ALA A 283 2.42 18.17 -2.28
N THR A 284 2.35 18.48 -0.98
CA THR A 284 1.19 19.12 -0.35
C THR A 284 1.26 20.65 -0.33
N GLN A 285 2.38 21.23 -0.77
CA GLN A 285 2.66 22.66 -0.66
C GLN A 285 1.79 23.49 -1.59
N LEU A 286 1.64 23.08 -2.84
CA LEU A 286 0.83 23.75 -3.86
C LEU A 286 -0.07 22.72 -4.53
N VAL A 287 -1.36 22.80 -4.22
CA VAL A 287 -2.37 21.85 -4.69
C VAL A 287 -3.45 22.61 -5.44
N TYR A 288 -3.83 22.09 -6.61
CA TYR A 288 -4.94 22.58 -7.39
C TYR A 288 -6.15 21.69 -7.16
N THR A 289 -7.31 22.29 -6.92
CA THR A 289 -8.60 21.59 -6.84
C THR A 289 -9.54 22.20 -7.85
N GLY A 290 -10.35 21.39 -8.52
CA GLY A 290 -11.25 21.90 -9.54
C GLY A 290 -12.36 20.94 -9.92
N ARG A 291 -13.19 21.37 -10.87
CA ARG A 291 -14.29 20.60 -11.42
C ARG A 291 -14.28 20.66 -12.94
N SER A 292 -14.63 19.54 -13.58
CA SER A 292 -14.68 19.45 -15.04
C SER A 292 -15.78 18.52 -15.52
N ALA A 293 -16.03 18.57 -16.82
CA ALA A 293 -16.85 17.59 -17.54
C ALA A 293 -15.99 16.68 -18.48
N VAL A 294 -14.66 16.75 -18.36
CA VAL A 294 -13.73 15.96 -19.18
C VAL A 294 -13.72 14.52 -18.68
N CYS A 295 -14.28 13.60 -19.47
CA CYS A 295 -14.46 12.20 -19.05
C CYS A 295 -13.13 11.44 -18.92
N GLY A 296 -12.12 11.83 -19.70
CA GLY A 296 -10.80 11.19 -19.75
C GLY A 296 -9.88 11.46 -18.56
N LEU A 297 -10.25 12.32 -17.60
CA LEU A 297 -9.43 12.57 -16.41
C LEU A 297 -9.37 11.35 -15.51
N GLY A 298 -8.18 10.97 -15.06
CA GLY A 298 -7.97 9.86 -14.12
C GLY A 298 -6.73 10.09 -13.25
N ALA A 299 -6.68 9.43 -12.09
CA ALA A 299 -5.55 9.57 -11.18
C ALA A 299 -4.27 8.93 -11.78
N GLY A 300 -3.14 9.62 -11.65
CA GLY A 300 -1.87 9.21 -12.25
C GLY A 300 -1.65 9.68 -13.70
N ALA A 301 -2.63 10.37 -14.30
CA ALA A 301 -2.47 10.98 -15.62
C ALA A 301 -2.04 12.45 -15.53
N ARG A 302 -1.30 12.92 -16.55
CA ARG A 302 -0.93 14.33 -16.72
C ARG A 302 -1.77 15.02 -17.77
N SER A 303 -2.16 16.26 -17.51
CA SER A 303 -2.87 17.09 -18.50
C SER A 303 -2.37 18.53 -18.47
N THR A 304 -2.32 19.14 -19.64
CA THR A 304 -2.01 20.57 -19.78
C THR A 304 -3.30 21.38 -19.74
N LEU A 305 -3.37 22.39 -18.86
CA LEU A 305 -4.47 23.33 -18.79
C LEU A 305 -4.25 24.49 -19.77
N GLU A 306 -5.22 24.73 -20.65
CA GLU A 306 -5.19 25.79 -21.66
C GLU A 306 -6.40 26.72 -21.53
N GLY A 307 -6.28 27.95 -22.01
CA GLY A 307 -7.34 28.96 -21.99
C GLY A 307 -7.55 29.65 -20.63
N HIS A 308 -6.80 29.30 -19.59
CA HIS A 308 -6.90 29.96 -18.28
C HIS A 308 -5.99 31.21 -18.23
N PRO A 309 -6.54 32.43 -18.02
CA PRO A 309 -5.77 33.68 -18.12
C PRO A 309 -4.48 33.75 -17.30
N ASN A 310 -4.42 33.05 -16.16
CA ASN A 310 -3.28 33.04 -15.24
C ASN A 310 -2.55 31.69 -15.15
N LEU A 311 -3.05 30.63 -15.81
CA LEU A 311 -2.56 29.26 -15.65
C LEU A 311 -2.35 28.56 -17.01
N GLU A 312 -2.18 29.35 -18.07
CA GLU A 312 -1.92 28.86 -19.42
C GLU A 312 -0.71 27.92 -19.46
N GLY A 313 -0.86 26.76 -20.10
CA GLY A 313 0.19 25.75 -20.23
C GLY A 313 0.56 25.05 -18.92
N LEU A 314 -0.21 25.20 -17.84
CA LEU A 314 0.05 24.52 -16.58
C LEU A 314 -0.17 23.01 -16.75
N GLU A 315 0.90 22.23 -16.63
CA GLU A 315 0.82 20.78 -16.58
C GLU A 315 0.52 20.29 -15.16
N LEU A 316 -0.60 19.58 -15.01
CA LEU A 316 -1.08 19.01 -13.76
C LEU A 316 -0.96 17.49 -13.78
N LEU A 317 -0.43 16.92 -12.70
CA LEU A 317 -0.61 15.52 -12.35
C LEU A 317 -1.86 15.40 -11.46
N PHE A 318 -2.86 14.66 -11.90
CA PHE A 318 -4.04 14.39 -11.07
C PHE A 318 -3.72 13.33 -10.03
N VAL A 319 -3.73 13.73 -8.76
CA VAL A 319 -3.48 12.82 -7.64
C VAL A 319 -4.75 12.12 -7.17
N GLU A 320 -5.91 12.71 -7.46
CA GLU A 320 -7.23 12.18 -7.13
C GLU A 320 -8.29 12.74 -8.06
N VAL A 321 -9.24 11.91 -8.48
CA VAL A 321 -10.40 12.30 -9.27
C VAL A 321 -11.64 11.59 -8.73
N GLU A 322 -12.71 12.34 -8.52
CA GLU A 322 -14.01 11.86 -8.10
C GLU A 322 -15.03 12.09 -9.22
N HIS A 323 -15.67 11.01 -9.68
CA HIS A 323 -16.59 10.98 -10.82
C HIS A 323 -18.03 10.90 -10.34
N HIS A 324 -18.90 11.71 -10.94
CA HIS A 324 -20.33 11.73 -10.62
C HIS A 324 -21.15 11.81 -11.89
N VAL A 325 -22.10 10.90 -12.04
CA VAL A 325 -23.07 10.85 -13.13
C VAL A 325 -24.46 10.72 -12.51
N THR A 326 -25.38 11.52 -13.02
CA THR A 326 -26.81 11.31 -12.81
C THR A 326 -27.48 11.21 -14.16
N GLN A 327 -28.08 10.04 -14.43
CA GLN A 327 -28.97 9.81 -15.56
C GLN A 327 -30.39 9.64 -15.02
N PRO A 328 -31.38 10.42 -15.48
CA PRO A 328 -32.76 10.06 -15.25
C PRO A 328 -33.08 8.84 -16.11
N ALA A 329 -33.16 7.68 -15.49
CA ALA A 329 -33.67 6.50 -16.17
C ALA A 329 -35.15 6.74 -16.51
N GLY A 330 -35.48 6.72 -17.81
CA GLY A 330 -36.84 6.84 -18.29
C GLY A 330 -37.73 5.77 -17.65
N GLY A 331 -38.53 6.17 -16.66
CA GLY A 331 -39.47 5.30 -15.94
C GLY A 331 -39.23 5.17 -14.43
N TRP A 332 -38.07 5.57 -13.90
CA TRP A 332 -37.74 5.52 -12.47
C TRP A 332 -37.31 6.90 -11.97
N GLY A 333 -38.26 7.65 -11.41
CA GLY A 333 -38.04 9.00 -10.88
C GLY A 333 -38.40 10.07 -11.89
N GLY A 334 -39.57 10.68 -11.71
CA GLY A 334 -40.10 11.69 -12.61
C GLY A 334 -39.28 12.99 -12.60
N GLY A 335 -38.46 13.17 -13.63
CA GLY A 335 -37.87 14.45 -13.96
C GLY A 335 -36.99 14.37 -15.21
N GLU A 336 -37.33 15.15 -16.25
CA GLU A 336 -36.43 15.44 -17.38
C GLU A 336 -35.32 16.38 -16.91
N ALA A 337 -34.31 15.85 -16.20
CA ALA A 337 -33.06 16.56 -15.98
C ALA A 337 -32.06 16.14 -17.07
N PRO A 338 -31.26 17.05 -17.65
CA PRO A 338 -30.24 16.66 -18.62
C PRO A 338 -29.19 15.76 -17.96
N GLN A 339 -28.82 14.67 -18.64
CA GLN A 339 -27.70 13.82 -18.23
C GLN A 339 -26.46 14.68 -18.03
N ARG A 340 -25.86 14.59 -16.85
CA ARG A 340 -24.70 15.43 -16.50
C ARG A 340 -23.62 14.59 -15.83
N TYR A 341 -22.52 14.40 -16.56
CA TYR A 341 -21.26 13.97 -15.97
C TYR A 341 -20.51 15.18 -15.41
N VAL A 342 -20.00 15.06 -14.19
CA VAL A 342 -19.07 16.01 -13.59
C VAL A 342 -18.02 15.20 -12.83
N ASN A 343 -16.78 15.66 -12.87
CA ASN A 343 -15.77 15.23 -11.92
C ASN A 343 -15.29 16.40 -11.05
N ALA A 344 -14.80 16.05 -9.86
CA ALA A 344 -13.97 16.91 -9.04
C ALA A 344 -12.57 16.31 -9.00
N PHE A 345 -11.53 17.13 -9.08
CA PHE A 345 -10.15 16.64 -9.09
C PHE A 345 -9.28 17.38 -8.09
N ARG A 346 -8.22 16.69 -7.65
CA ARG A 346 -7.07 17.26 -6.95
C ARG A 346 -5.83 16.95 -7.77
N GLY A 347 -5.03 17.98 -8.05
CA GLY A 347 -3.80 17.87 -8.82
C GLY A 347 -2.65 18.67 -8.23
N ILE A 348 -1.44 18.32 -8.63
CA ILE A 348 -0.21 19.06 -8.31
C ILE A 348 0.54 19.40 -9.61
N PRO A 349 1.46 20.39 -9.61
CA PRO A 349 2.31 20.62 -10.78
C PRO A 349 3.05 19.33 -11.17
N ALA A 350 2.93 18.91 -12.44
CA ALA A 350 3.46 17.63 -12.91
C ALA A 350 4.99 17.51 -12.79
N LYS A 351 5.71 18.65 -12.77
CA LYS A 351 7.16 18.71 -12.55
C LYS A 351 7.59 18.32 -11.13
N ASN A 352 6.69 18.33 -10.16
CA ASN A 352 7.00 17.98 -8.79
C ASN A 352 6.91 16.46 -8.62
N THR A 353 7.91 15.86 -7.99
CA THR A 353 7.86 14.44 -7.64
C THR A 353 6.76 14.18 -6.62
N TYR A 354 5.79 13.34 -6.97
CA TYR A 354 4.78 12.87 -6.02
C TYR A 354 5.33 11.71 -5.21
N ARG A 355 5.30 11.83 -3.88
CA ARG A 355 5.50 10.72 -2.95
C ARG A 355 4.18 10.43 -2.24
N PRO A 356 3.82 9.15 -2.09
CA PRO A 356 2.58 8.79 -1.42
C PRO A 356 2.61 9.21 0.06
N PRO A 357 1.47 9.64 0.61
CA PRO A 357 1.37 9.89 2.04
C PRO A 357 1.45 8.56 2.81
N ARG A 358 2.09 8.58 3.99
CA ARG A 358 2.16 7.42 4.88
C ARG A 358 0.85 7.20 5.67
N VAL A 359 -0.18 6.68 5.01
CA VAL A 359 -1.51 6.46 5.61
C VAL A 359 -1.74 5.03 6.06
N THR A 360 -0.99 4.06 5.52
CA THR A 360 -1.15 2.66 5.88
C THR A 360 -0.58 2.42 7.29
N PRO A 361 -1.36 1.82 8.21
CA PRO A 361 -0.88 1.53 9.56
C PRO A 361 0.38 0.67 9.54
N ILE A 362 1.41 1.07 10.29
CA ILE A 362 2.63 0.27 10.46
C ILE A 362 2.34 -0.77 11.55
N PRO A 363 2.51 -2.08 11.27
CA PRO A 363 2.29 -3.12 12.28
C PRO A 363 3.29 -2.97 13.44
N ARG A 364 2.83 -3.22 14.67
CA ARG A 364 3.66 -3.15 15.87
C ARG A 364 3.41 -4.32 16.80
N ILE A 365 4.48 -4.91 17.31
CA ILE A 365 4.45 -5.93 18.35
C ILE A 365 4.84 -5.25 19.67
N SER A 366 3.85 -4.92 20.50
CA SER A 366 4.07 -4.19 21.76
C SER A 366 4.57 -5.09 22.91
N GLY A 367 4.42 -6.41 22.77
CA GLY A 367 4.82 -7.39 23.79
C GLY A 367 6.01 -8.23 23.35
N VAL A 368 6.00 -9.49 23.79
CA VAL A 368 6.93 -10.52 23.33
C VAL A 368 6.19 -11.58 22.52
N VAL A 369 6.90 -12.20 21.59
CA VAL A 369 6.45 -13.42 20.91
C VAL A 369 7.36 -14.57 21.28
N THR A 370 6.83 -15.78 21.13
CA THR A 370 7.61 -17.00 21.30
C THR A 370 8.30 -17.39 20.00
N GLY A 371 9.56 -17.78 20.09
CA GLY A 371 10.29 -18.44 19.01
C GLY A 371 11.09 -19.62 19.55
N ILE A 372 11.57 -20.45 18.63
CA ILE A 372 12.39 -21.62 18.94
C ILE A 372 13.76 -21.41 18.32
N VAL A 373 14.83 -21.64 19.09
CA VAL A 373 16.20 -21.60 18.57
C VAL A 373 16.37 -22.66 17.49
N ASP A 374 16.79 -22.22 16.31
CA ASP A 374 17.09 -23.08 15.17
C ASP A 374 18.55 -23.57 15.25
N ALA A 375 18.83 -24.76 14.71
CA ALA A 375 20.20 -25.21 14.55
C ALA A 375 20.96 -24.35 13.54
N GLY A 376 20.26 -23.85 12.51
CA GLY A 376 20.86 -23.14 11.37
C GLY A 376 21.62 -24.08 10.43
N PRO A 377 21.97 -23.60 9.22
CA PRO A 377 22.62 -24.43 8.19
C PRO A 377 24.03 -24.91 8.56
N GLY A 378 24.74 -24.18 9.43
CA GLY A 378 26.04 -24.57 9.96
C GLY A 378 25.97 -25.26 11.33
N GLY A 379 24.77 -25.48 11.88
CA GLY A 379 24.57 -26.20 13.13
C GLY A 379 24.70 -27.71 12.96
N GLY A 380 25.02 -28.41 14.05
CA GLY A 380 25.15 -29.87 14.04
C GLY A 380 24.97 -30.47 15.43
N GLY A 381 24.27 -31.60 15.51
CA GLY A 381 24.00 -32.30 16.76
C GLY A 381 23.19 -31.44 17.74
N ASN A 382 23.79 -31.13 18.90
CA ASN A 382 23.15 -30.39 20.00
C ASN A 382 23.48 -28.88 20.01
N ASP A 383 24.25 -28.37 19.03
CA ASP A 383 24.74 -27.00 19.06
C ASP A 383 24.08 -26.13 17.99
N ALA A 384 23.62 -24.94 18.39
CA ALA A 384 23.09 -23.94 17.49
C ALA A 384 24.24 -23.22 16.79
N GLN A 385 24.06 -22.87 15.52
CA GLN A 385 24.97 -21.97 14.83
C GLN A 385 24.91 -20.58 15.48
N ILE A 386 26.07 -20.11 15.95
CA ILE A 386 26.27 -18.77 16.52
C ILE A 386 27.28 -18.04 15.63
N ASP A 387 26.98 -16.79 15.29
CA ASP A 387 27.91 -15.97 14.50
C ASP A 387 28.94 -15.23 15.38
N ASP A 388 29.86 -14.50 14.74
CA ASP A 388 30.92 -13.73 15.41
C ASP A 388 30.41 -12.66 16.40
N GLN A 389 29.09 -12.40 16.41
CA GLN A 389 28.43 -11.45 17.31
C GLN A 389 27.56 -12.14 18.38
N GLY A 390 27.60 -13.47 18.49
CA GLY A 390 26.86 -14.21 19.51
C GLY A 390 25.35 -14.32 19.24
N ARG A 391 24.92 -14.23 17.97
CA ARG A 391 23.50 -14.20 17.58
C ARG A 391 23.00 -15.58 17.13
N TYR A 392 21.68 -15.76 17.20
CA TYR A 392 21.01 -17.04 16.93
C TYR A 392 20.04 -16.94 15.75
N MET A 393 19.88 -18.04 15.02
CA MET A 393 18.76 -18.21 14.09
C MET A 393 17.53 -18.67 14.88
N ILE A 394 16.37 -18.11 14.55
CA ILE A 394 15.12 -18.33 15.28
C ILE A 394 14.03 -18.74 14.32
N ARG A 395 13.32 -19.81 14.67
CA ARG A 395 12.03 -20.14 14.07
C ARG A 395 10.93 -19.44 14.86
N PHE A 396 10.34 -18.40 14.26
CA PHE A 396 9.21 -17.68 14.84
C PHE A 396 7.95 -18.53 14.76
N LEU A 397 7.20 -18.65 15.85
CA LEU A 397 6.00 -19.51 15.88
C LEU A 397 4.81 -18.92 15.12
N PHE A 398 4.81 -17.61 14.86
CA PHE A 398 3.77 -16.96 14.08
C PHE A 398 3.96 -17.10 12.57
N ASP A 399 5.14 -17.53 12.11
CA ASP A 399 5.49 -17.50 10.68
C ASP A 399 4.71 -18.57 9.94
N THR A 400 3.83 -18.14 9.04
CA THR A 400 3.01 -19.01 8.20
C THR A 400 3.61 -19.22 6.81
N GLY A 401 4.84 -18.74 6.57
CA GLY A 401 5.56 -18.94 5.31
C GLY A 401 5.81 -20.41 4.97
N ALA A 402 6.02 -20.70 3.69
CA ALA A 402 6.28 -22.06 3.22
C ALA A 402 7.59 -22.63 3.83
N ALA A 403 7.52 -23.87 4.33
CA ALA A 403 8.68 -24.55 4.89
C ALA A 403 9.75 -24.84 3.80
N GLY A 404 11.01 -24.46 4.04
CA GLY A 404 12.11 -24.82 3.12
C GLY A 404 13.27 -23.82 2.98
N GLY A 405 13.25 -22.69 3.70
CA GLY A 405 14.30 -21.65 3.68
C GLY A 405 14.91 -21.34 5.06
N LEU A 406 15.79 -20.33 5.12
CA LEU A 406 16.27 -19.78 6.40
C LEU A 406 15.08 -19.25 7.20
N THR A 407 14.96 -19.70 8.45
CA THR A 407 13.86 -19.34 9.36
C THR A 407 13.92 -17.89 9.86
N SER A 408 15.13 -17.32 9.91
CA SER A 408 15.34 -15.90 10.20
C SER A 408 16.72 -15.42 9.75
N ARG A 409 17.00 -14.13 9.94
CA ARG A 409 18.37 -13.62 10.07
C ARG A 409 18.92 -13.90 11.48
N PRO A 410 20.24 -13.79 11.72
CA PRO A 410 20.76 -13.84 13.09
C PRO A 410 20.13 -12.76 13.97
N VAL A 411 19.55 -13.19 15.09
CA VAL A 411 18.85 -12.39 16.09
C VAL A 411 19.73 -12.21 17.33
N ARG A 412 19.88 -10.96 17.77
CA ARG A 412 20.69 -10.63 18.95
C ARG A 412 20.00 -11.12 20.22
N MET A 413 20.79 -11.68 21.13
CA MET A 413 20.35 -12.08 22.47
C MET A 413 20.73 -11.04 23.51
N LEU A 414 19.79 -10.70 24.39
CA LEU A 414 20.04 -9.92 25.59
C LEU A 414 20.95 -10.72 26.54
N GLN A 415 21.98 -10.07 27.03
CA GLN A 415 22.90 -10.62 28.02
C GLN A 415 22.76 -9.82 29.32
N ASN A 416 22.71 -10.52 30.46
CA ASN A 416 22.56 -9.88 31.77
C ASN A 416 23.74 -8.96 32.13
N HIS A 417 24.93 -9.27 31.62
CA HIS A 417 26.13 -8.45 31.77
C HIS A 417 26.97 -8.51 30.49
N ALA A 418 27.37 -7.35 29.96
CA ALA A 418 28.19 -7.24 28.77
C ALA A 418 28.98 -5.91 28.77
N GLY A 419 30.18 -5.93 28.18
CA GLY A 419 31.01 -4.76 27.93
C GLY A 419 32.10 -5.05 26.89
N ALA A 420 33.15 -4.23 26.86
CA ALA A 420 34.24 -4.39 25.90
C ALA A 420 35.04 -5.68 26.17
N ASN A 421 34.72 -6.76 25.44
CA ASN A 421 35.30 -8.10 25.56
C ASN A 421 35.16 -8.77 26.95
N TYR A 422 34.09 -8.46 27.69
CA TYR A 422 33.72 -9.18 28.92
C TYR A 422 32.20 -9.28 29.03
N GLY A 423 31.70 -10.24 29.82
CA GLY A 423 30.26 -10.40 30.04
C GLY A 423 29.86 -11.83 30.40
N THR A 424 28.56 -12.08 30.33
CA THR A 424 27.95 -13.40 30.51
C THR A 424 27.27 -13.84 29.21
N HIS A 425 27.66 -14.99 28.68
CA HIS A 425 26.98 -15.64 27.56
C HIS A 425 26.69 -17.08 27.91
N PHE A 426 25.42 -17.44 28.04
CA PHE A 426 24.99 -18.83 28.20
C PHE A 426 24.42 -19.32 26.86
N PRO A 427 25.14 -20.21 26.13
CA PRO A 427 24.71 -20.58 24.80
C PRO A 427 23.37 -21.30 24.80
N LEU A 428 22.42 -20.79 24.02
CA LEU A 428 21.15 -21.44 23.77
C LEU A 428 21.32 -22.62 22.81
N LYS A 429 20.54 -23.67 23.02
CA LYS A 429 20.59 -24.91 22.25
C LYS A 429 19.43 -24.97 21.25
N PRO A 430 19.56 -25.66 20.10
CA PRO A 430 18.45 -25.87 19.19
C PRO A 430 17.25 -26.48 19.92
N GLY A 431 16.04 -26.01 19.60
CA GLY A 431 14.81 -26.41 20.29
C GLY A 431 14.52 -25.65 21.58
N THR A 432 15.43 -24.79 22.05
CA THR A 432 15.16 -23.94 23.22
C THR A 432 14.09 -22.91 22.90
N GLU A 433 13.06 -22.85 23.73
CA GLU A 433 12.03 -21.81 23.65
C GLU A 433 12.56 -20.48 24.17
N VAL A 434 12.34 -19.42 23.40
CA VAL A 434 12.78 -18.06 23.72
C VAL A 434 11.64 -17.07 23.57
N LEU A 435 11.68 -16.03 24.41
CA LEU A 435 10.85 -14.85 24.26
C LEU A 435 11.61 -13.80 23.45
N ILE A 436 10.91 -13.14 22.54
CA ILE A 436 11.49 -12.20 21.59
C ILE A 436 10.71 -10.89 21.67
N ALA A 437 11.43 -9.80 21.96
CA ALA A 437 10.92 -8.45 21.87
C ALA A 437 11.34 -7.81 20.54
N PHE A 438 10.71 -6.67 20.21
CA PHE A 438 10.94 -5.96 18.96
C PHE A 438 11.33 -4.51 19.26
N VAL A 439 12.45 -4.05 18.71
CA VAL A 439 12.96 -2.68 18.96
C VAL A 439 11.94 -1.67 18.46
N ASN A 440 11.46 -0.77 19.32
CA ASN A 440 10.36 0.18 19.03
C ASN A 440 9.05 -0.50 18.58
N GLY A 441 8.88 -1.79 18.89
CA GLY A 441 7.77 -2.62 18.42
C GLY A 441 7.83 -2.98 16.93
N ASP A 442 8.92 -2.66 16.22
CA ASP A 442 9.08 -2.94 14.78
C ASP A 442 9.28 -4.45 14.54
N PRO A 443 8.34 -5.14 13.86
CA PRO A 443 8.45 -6.57 13.55
C PRO A 443 9.75 -6.97 12.86
N ASP A 444 10.41 -6.06 12.13
CA ASP A 444 11.66 -6.33 11.41
C ASP A 444 12.90 -6.31 12.32
N ARG A 445 12.72 -5.92 13.60
CA ARG A 445 13.80 -5.70 14.59
C ARG A 445 13.69 -6.62 15.82
N PRO A 446 13.67 -7.96 15.67
CA PRO A 446 13.63 -8.88 16.79
C PRO A 446 14.92 -8.86 17.64
N VAL A 447 14.75 -9.09 18.94
CA VAL A 447 15.80 -9.29 19.95
C VAL A 447 15.31 -10.37 20.94
N ILE A 448 16.11 -11.41 21.15
CA ILE A 448 15.83 -12.44 22.16
C ILE A 448 16.02 -11.81 23.54
N VAL A 449 14.99 -11.81 24.38
CA VAL A 449 15.06 -11.26 25.74
C VAL A 449 15.44 -12.30 26.78
N GLY A 450 15.19 -13.59 26.50
CA GLY A 450 15.55 -14.69 27.38
C GLY A 450 14.96 -16.02 26.94
N ALA A 451 15.48 -17.10 27.53
CA ALA A 451 14.89 -18.43 27.40
C ALA A 451 13.71 -18.60 28.36
N ALA A 452 12.65 -19.25 27.90
CA ALA A 452 11.46 -19.54 28.71
C ALA A 452 11.41 -21.05 29.01
N PRO A 453 11.55 -21.47 30.29
CA PRO A 453 11.35 -22.86 30.67
C PRO A 453 9.91 -23.32 30.41
N ASN A 454 9.77 -24.56 29.96
CA ASN A 454 8.48 -25.22 29.76
C ASN A 454 8.57 -26.69 30.23
N PRO A 455 7.49 -27.49 30.17
CA PRO A 455 7.55 -28.89 30.62
C PRO A 455 8.56 -29.79 29.87
N LEU A 456 8.93 -29.45 28.64
CA LEU A 456 9.97 -30.17 27.86
C LEU A 456 11.38 -29.71 28.24
N THR A 457 11.55 -28.43 28.60
CA THR A 457 12.80 -27.79 29.04
C THR A 457 12.64 -27.18 30.44
N PRO A 458 12.53 -28.02 31.50
CA PRO A 458 12.17 -27.55 32.82
C PRO A 458 13.25 -26.66 33.45
N SER A 459 12.80 -25.75 34.31
CA SER A 459 13.70 -24.94 35.14
C SER A 459 14.57 -25.84 36.02
N PRO A 460 15.87 -25.52 36.22
CA PRO A 460 16.74 -26.24 37.14
C PRO A 460 16.33 -26.08 38.62
N VAL A 461 15.46 -25.11 38.92
CA VAL A 461 14.88 -24.83 40.23
C VAL A 461 13.36 -24.97 40.13
N ASN A 462 12.77 -25.78 41.02
CA ASN A 462 11.34 -26.06 41.11
C ASN A 462 10.91 -26.16 42.59
N SER A 463 9.71 -26.67 42.84
CA SER A 463 9.15 -26.80 44.20
C SER A 463 10.00 -27.67 45.14
N ALA A 464 10.77 -28.63 44.63
CA ALA A 464 11.61 -29.53 45.42
C ALA A 464 12.90 -28.86 45.93
N ASN A 465 13.34 -27.77 45.32
CA ASN A 465 14.61 -27.09 45.63
C ASN A 465 14.48 -25.55 45.59
N ARG A 466 13.34 -25.04 46.08
CA ARG A 466 12.94 -23.62 45.99
C ARG A 466 13.87 -22.60 46.67
N SER A 467 14.75 -23.03 47.56
CA SER A 467 15.73 -22.15 48.24
C SER A 467 17.13 -22.18 47.60
N THR A 468 17.29 -22.87 46.48
CA THR A 468 18.56 -22.95 45.74
C THR A 468 18.59 -21.93 44.61
N HIS A 469 19.64 -21.13 44.54
CA HIS A 469 20.02 -20.35 43.35
C HIS A 469 21.02 -21.17 42.55
N ARG A 470 20.65 -21.60 41.34
CA ARG A 470 21.40 -22.62 40.58
C ARG A 470 21.73 -22.17 39.16
N ILE A 471 22.98 -22.38 38.76
CA ILE A 471 23.41 -22.45 37.36
C ILE A 471 23.76 -23.89 37.04
N LYS A 472 23.08 -24.49 36.06
CA LYS A 472 23.34 -25.86 35.59
C LYS A 472 23.62 -25.87 34.09
N THR A 473 24.79 -26.37 33.70
CA THR A 473 25.13 -26.55 32.28
C THR A 473 24.56 -27.87 31.75
N GLN A 474 24.42 -27.98 30.42
CA GLN A 474 24.00 -29.22 29.78
C GLN A 474 24.96 -30.39 30.07
N GLY A 475 26.25 -30.10 30.23
CA GLY A 475 27.27 -31.09 30.60
C GLY A 475 27.21 -31.55 32.06
N GLY A 476 26.26 -31.04 32.85
CA GLY A 476 26.06 -31.44 34.24
C GLY A 476 26.89 -30.68 35.27
N ILE A 477 27.60 -29.60 34.87
CA ILE A 477 28.31 -28.72 35.81
C ILE A 477 27.29 -27.86 36.53
N VAL A 478 27.35 -27.82 37.86
CA VAL A 478 26.40 -27.11 38.72
C VAL A 478 27.15 -26.13 39.63
N PHE A 479 26.65 -24.91 39.72
CA PHE A 479 27.01 -23.93 40.74
C PHE A 479 25.75 -23.57 41.53
N ASP A 480 25.79 -23.81 42.84
CA ASP A 480 24.65 -23.61 43.74
C ASP A 480 25.01 -22.64 44.87
N LEU A 481 24.09 -21.73 45.16
CA LEU A 481 24.05 -20.96 46.41
C LEU A 481 22.73 -21.33 47.08
N VAL A 482 22.79 -21.84 48.31
CA VAL A 482 21.61 -22.30 49.05
C VAL A 482 21.35 -21.34 50.18
N ASP A 483 20.16 -20.73 50.19
CA ASP A 483 19.68 -19.97 51.33
C ASP A 483 19.02 -20.96 52.30
N GLU A 484 19.69 -21.25 53.43
CA GLU A 484 19.13 -22.08 54.51
C GLU A 484 18.07 -21.34 55.32
#